data_AF-A0A2V9H425-F1
#
_entry.id   AF-A0A2V9H425-F1
#
_cell.length_a   1.000
_cell.length_b   1.000
_cell.length_c   1.000
_cell.angle_alpha   90.00
_cell.angle_beta   90.00
_cell.angle_gamma   90.00
#
_symmetry.space_group_name_H-M   'P 1'
#
loop_
_entity.id
_entity.type
_entity.pdbx_description
1 polymer ?
#
loop_
_entity_poly.entity_id
_entity_poly.type
_entity_poly.pdbx_seq_one_letter_code
_entity_poly.pdbx_strand_id
1 'polypeptide(L)'
;MNFPESSLANLGSLGYTEDEARFLYLVATHSGYFSMRQFLQFTGTKSGDKSMAFSQKLLAKGHATGRSFLRNGFVYHLFSRIVYRAIDRENLRNRRAHSLEHNLQYEYLETEDDKLNHFCQQLDIPKELLPKKRYSGAVHNRTTERYFVDKFPMFLFPGAFSSPVATFTFVDPGLGILDSFKTHLLAYGSLFEALSEVRLVYISPRPTQFEIARKTFLATAGRPPKKDPGDDILRYFRLQKLWDDRKYGKLTTDDIEFLHLSDKRYARHRCQRLYPSWRDGIVSDDYVRSEIQDLSPQRKVIFESELVDGQIGLFEATPKRKPTPSTAVEVKNSQEGTFGGSFGSVFAVGVDKPMEK
;
A
#
# COMPACT_ATOMS: atom_id res chain seq x y z
N MET A 1 7.09 17.91 20.15
CA MET A 1 6.57 16.53 20.16
C MET A 1 6.64 16.01 21.58
N ASN A 2 5.58 15.41 22.10
CA ASN A 2 5.57 14.83 23.45
C ASN A 2 5.98 13.35 23.37
N PHE A 3 7.07 12.99 24.03
CA PHE A 3 7.52 11.60 24.17
C PHE A 3 7.00 11.06 25.50
N PRO A 4 6.23 9.95 25.53
CA PRO A 4 5.81 9.35 26.79
C PRO A 4 7.03 8.89 27.60
N GLU A 5 7.18 9.37 28.84
CA GLU A 5 8.32 9.03 29.70
C GLU A 5 8.44 7.52 29.95
N SER A 6 7.30 6.82 30.06
CA SER A 6 7.25 5.36 30.18
C SER A 6 7.86 4.65 28.97
N SER A 7 7.57 5.12 27.75
CA SER A 7 8.13 4.58 26.51
C SER A 7 9.65 4.83 26.40
N LEU A 8 10.13 5.99 26.85
CA LEU A 8 11.55 6.30 26.89
C LEU A 8 12.29 5.45 27.94
N ALA A 9 11.72 5.28 29.13
CA ALA A 9 12.28 4.43 30.18
C ALA A 9 12.37 2.97 29.74
N ASN A 10 11.34 2.45 29.06
CA ASN A 10 11.32 1.09 28.52
C ASN A 10 12.35 0.88 27.41
N LEU A 11 12.56 1.87 26.53
CA LEU A 11 13.65 1.80 25.55
C LEU A 11 15.02 1.93 26.24
N GLY A 12 15.10 2.71 27.32
CA GLY A 12 16.28 2.81 28.18
C GLY A 12 16.67 1.47 28.81
N SER A 13 15.70 0.69 29.29
CA SER A 13 15.96 -0.66 29.84
C SER A 13 16.43 -1.66 28.79
N LEU A 14 16.11 -1.43 27.50
CA LEU A 14 16.72 -2.14 26.37
C LEU A 14 18.16 -1.69 26.08
N GLY A 15 18.72 -0.78 26.87
CA GLY A 15 20.10 -0.29 26.81
C GLY A 15 20.33 0.80 25.77
N TYR A 16 19.31 1.59 25.45
CA TYR A 16 19.42 2.80 24.63
C TYR A 16 19.61 4.03 25.50
N THR A 17 20.40 5.00 25.04
CA THR A 17 20.46 6.32 25.69
C THR A 17 19.15 7.07 25.47
N GLU A 18 18.94 8.16 26.21
CA GLU A 18 17.73 8.97 26.08
C GLU A 18 17.52 9.50 24.66
N ASP A 19 18.58 9.95 23.99
CA ASP A 19 18.54 10.42 22.60
C ASP A 19 18.24 9.29 21.60
N GLU A 20 18.84 8.12 21.81
CA GLU A 20 18.56 6.91 21.01
C GLU A 20 17.11 6.44 21.20
N ALA A 21 16.60 6.48 22.43
CA ALA A 21 15.23 6.10 22.77
C ALA A 21 14.21 7.05 22.12
N ARG A 22 14.43 8.37 22.18
CA ARG A 22 13.58 9.37 21.52
C ARG A 22 13.54 9.16 20.01
N PHE A 23 14.71 8.90 19.41
CA PHE A 23 14.80 8.65 17.97
C PHE A 23 14.11 7.33 17.57
N LEU A 24 14.33 6.24 18.32
CA LEU A 24 13.67 4.96 18.06
C LEU A 24 12.16 5.02 18.24
N TYR A 25 11.67 5.78 19.22
CA TYR A 25 10.24 6.04 19.38
C TYR A 25 9.65 6.70 18.13
N LEU A 26 10.35 7.72 17.59
CA LEU A 26 9.94 8.41 16.37
C LEU A 26 9.89 7.45 15.17
N VAL A 27 10.98 6.73 14.94
CA VAL A 27 11.09 5.79 13.81
C VAL A 27 10.03 4.70 13.91
N ALA A 28 9.87 4.06 15.07
CA ALA A 28 8.89 3.00 15.26
C ALA A 28 7.47 3.50 15.01
N THR A 29 7.16 4.72 15.45
CA THR A 29 5.85 5.34 15.31
C THR A 29 5.51 5.69 13.87
N HIS A 30 6.46 6.20 13.09
CA HIS A 30 6.14 6.85 11.82
C HIS A 30 6.63 6.13 10.57
N SER A 31 7.77 5.45 10.61
CA SER A 31 8.39 4.96 9.37
C SER A 31 8.88 3.52 9.41
N GLY A 32 9.26 2.99 10.57
CA GLY A 32 9.97 1.70 10.66
C GLY A 32 11.35 1.66 9.98
N TYR A 33 11.73 2.71 9.27
CA TYR A 33 12.99 2.81 8.52
C TYR A 33 13.68 4.14 8.76
N PHE A 34 15.01 4.12 8.77
CA PHE A 34 15.81 5.33 8.95
C PHE A 34 17.22 5.19 8.39
N SER A 35 17.91 6.32 8.24
CA SER A 35 19.34 6.40 7.93
C SER A 35 20.14 6.98 9.10
N MET A 36 21.44 6.69 9.16
CA MET A 36 22.31 7.28 10.19
C MET A 36 22.43 8.81 10.09
N ARG A 37 22.20 9.39 8.91
CA ARG A 37 22.13 10.84 8.73
C ARG A 37 20.92 11.44 9.45
N GLN A 38 19.76 10.79 9.38
CA GLN A 38 18.56 11.22 10.12
C GLN A 38 18.78 11.13 11.63
N PHE A 39 19.44 10.09 12.12
CA PHE A 39 19.82 9.98 13.52
C PHE A 39 20.76 11.12 13.94
N LEU A 40 21.85 11.36 13.21
CA LEU A 40 22.81 12.43 13.50
C LEU A 40 22.18 13.82 13.44
N GLN A 41 21.28 14.05 12.49
CA GLN A 41 20.52 15.30 12.37
C GLN A 41 19.56 15.48 13.55
N PHE A 42 18.90 14.39 13.99
CA PHE A 42 18.01 14.41 15.15
C PHE A 42 18.75 14.72 16.45
N THR A 43 19.94 14.14 16.66
CA THR A 43 20.73 14.35 17.89
C THR A 43 21.65 15.57 17.83
N GLY A 44 21.68 16.30 16.70
CA GLY A 44 22.53 17.49 16.51
C GLY A 44 24.03 17.20 16.55
N THR A 45 24.45 15.94 16.45
CA THR A 45 25.86 15.54 16.54
C THR A 45 26.50 15.32 15.16
N LYS A 46 27.80 15.63 15.04
CA LYS A 46 28.59 15.31 13.85
C LYS A 46 28.87 13.80 13.76
N SER A 47 29.04 13.30 12.53
CA SER A 47 29.36 11.88 12.26
C SER A 47 30.64 11.43 12.98
N GLY A 48 30.63 10.23 13.59
CA GLY A 48 31.75 9.70 14.38
C GLY A 48 31.35 8.49 15.24
N ASP A 49 32.07 8.26 16.35
CA ASP A 49 31.92 7.08 17.23
C ASP A 49 30.48 6.84 17.71
N LYS A 50 29.68 7.89 17.90
CA LYS A 50 28.28 7.77 18.36
C LYS A 50 27.36 7.08 17.35
N SER A 51 27.47 7.37 16.04
CA SER A 51 26.64 6.70 15.03
C SER A 51 27.12 5.27 14.76
N MET A 52 28.42 4.99 14.90
CA MET A 52 28.94 3.62 14.85
C MET A 52 28.49 2.80 16.06
N ALA A 53 28.62 3.34 17.28
CA ALA A 53 28.17 2.69 18.50
C ALA A 53 26.66 2.41 18.48
N PHE A 54 25.85 3.37 18.02
CA PHE A 54 24.41 3.17 17.87
C PHE A 54 24.06 2.09 16.85
N SER A 55 24.66 2.13 15.65
CA SER A 55 24.40 1.15 14.60
C SER A 55 24.84 -0.27 15.01
N GLN A 56 26.04 -0.41 15.58
CA GLN A 56 26.54 -1.70 16.09
C GLN A 56 25.62 -2.24 17.20
N LYS A 57 25.22 -1.40 18.15
CA LYS A 57 24.30 -1.77 19.24
C LYS A 57 22.95 -2.26 18.70
N LEU A 58 22.37 -1.54 17.75
CA LEU A 58 21.08 -1.84 17.14
C LEU A 58 21.10 -3.17 16.36
N LEU A 59 22.20 -3.45 15.64
CA LEU A 59 22.41 -4.67 14.88
C LEU A 59 22.74 -5.86 15.79
N ALA A 60 23.65 -5.68 16.76
CA ALA A 60 24.06 -6.72 17.70
C ALA A 60 22.88 -7.22 18.55
N LYS A 61 21.96 -6.34 18.92
CA LYS A 61 20.73 -6.70 19.63
C LYS A 61 19.63 -7.30 18.73
N GLY A 62 19.86 -7.36 17.42
CA GLY A 62 18.86 -7.85 16.46
C GLY A 62 17.60 -6.98 16.40
N HIS A 63 17.72 -5.70 16.75
CA HIS A 63 16.57 -4.78 16.81
C HIS A 63 16.21 -4.22 15.43
N ALA A 64 17.21 -4.09 14.57
CA ALA A 64 17.06 -3.69 13.18
C ALA A 64 17.95 -4.52 12.26
N THR A 65 17.67 -4.46 10.96
CA THR A 65 18.59 -4.92 9.93
C THR A 65 19.11 -3.72 9.15
N GLY A 66 20.42 -3.66 8.93
CA GLY A 66 21.05 -2.67 8.04
C GLY A 66 21.16 -3.22 6.62
N ARG A 67 20.89 -2.38 5.63
CA ARG A 67 21.19 -2.67 4.22
C ARG A 67 22.01 -1.53 3.64
N SER A 68 23.04 -1.90 2.88
CA SER A 68 23.86 -0.95 2.12
C SER A 68 23.05 -0.34 0.98
N PHE A 69 23.24 0.96 0.82
CA PHE A 69 22.60 1.84 -0.16
C PHE A 69 23.72 2.57 -0.91
N LEU A 70 23.52 2.90 -2.19
CA LEU A 70 24.58 3.51 -3.02
C LEU A 70 25.11 4.83 -2.43
N ARG A 71 26.39 5.15 -2.71
CA ARG A 71 27.22 6.21 -2.07
C ARG A 71 27.56 5.96 -0.59
N ASN A 72 27.80 4.71 -0.21
CA ASN A 72 28.09 4.28 1.17
C ASN A 72 27.01 4.66 2.19
N GLY A 73 25.76 4.84 1.74
CA GLY A 73 24.62 5.08 2.63
C GLY A 73 24.17 3.77 3.28
N PHE A 74 23.71 3.81 4.53
CA PHE A 74 23.08 2.66 5.17
C PHE A 74 21.66 3.02 5.60
N VAL A 75 20.72 2.16 5.23
CA VAL A 75 19.32 2.22 5.67
C VAL A 75 19.08 1.09 6.65
N TYR A 76 18.42 1.42 7.76
CA TYR A 76 18.10 0.52 8.85
C TYR A 76 16.60 0.33 8.92
N HIS A 77 16.17 -0.92 8.92
CA HIS A 77 14.77 -1.30 9.12
C HIS A 77 14.60 -1.79 10.56
N LEU A 78 13.82 -1.06 11.36
CA LEU A 78 13.48 -1.38 12.74
C LEU A 78 12.33 -2.40 12.75
N PHE A 79 12.61 -3.65 13.09
CA PHE A 79 11.64 -4.75 12.93
C PHE A 79 11.41 -5.58 14.21
N SER A 80 12.19 -5.35 15.27
CA SER A 80 12.06 -6.16 16.49
C SER A 80 10.78 -5.85 17.25
N ARG A 81 9.99 -6.89 17.56
CA ARG A 81 8.79 -6.77 18.39
C ARG A 81 9.07 -6.18 19.77
N ILE A 82 10.28 -6.42 20.30
CA ILE A 82 10.66 -5.96 21.64
C ILE A 82 10.73 -4.42 21.68
N VAL A 83 11.25 -3.80 20.62
CA VAL A 83 11.31 -2.33 20.51
C VAL A 83 9.90 -1.73 20.37
N TYR A 84 9.05 -2.35 19.55
CA TYR A 84 7.67 -1.88 19.38
C TYR A 84 6.81 -2.12 20.63
N ARG A 85 7.07 -3.17 21.40
CA ARG A 85 6.42 -3.41 22.70
C ARG A 85 6.85 -2.38 23.74
N ALA A 86 8.11 -1.97 23.75
CA ALA A 86 8.61 -0.96 24.69
C ALA A 86 7.87 0.38 24.60
N ILE A 87 7.31 0.69 23.42
CA ILE A 87 6.52 1.90 23.19
C ILE A 87 4.99 1.68 23.23
N ASP A 88 4.56 0.49 23.67
CA ASP A 88 3.17 0.03 23.69
C ASP A 88 2.48 -0.01 22.31
N ARG A 89 3.26 -0.34 21.26
CA ARG A 89 2.79 -0.36 19.87
C ARG A 89 3.25 -1.60 19.10
N GLU A 90 3.25 -2.78 19.75
CA GLU A 90 3.76 -4.03 19.18
C GLU A 90 3.06 -4.52 17.89
N ASN A 91 1.85 -4.00 17.63
CA ASN A 91 1.04 -4.32 16.46
C ASN A 91 1.21 -3.33 15.30
N LEU A 92 2.03 -2.28 15.45
CA LEU A 92 2.30 -1.37 14.34
C LEU A 92 2.93 -2.11 13.17
N ARG A 93 2.35 -1.86 12.00
CA ARG A 93 2.74 -2.48 10.74
C ARG A 93 4.11 -1.99 10.28
N ASN A 94 4.58 -0.84 10.77
CA ASN A 94 5.90 -0.27 10.51
C ASN A 94 7.05 -1.23 10.84
N ARG A 95 6.80 -2.22 11.71
CA ARG A 95 7.74 -3.30 12.03
C ARG A 95 8.00 -4.28 10.86
N ARG A 96 7.08 -4.34 9.89
CA ARG A 96 7.14 -5.23 8.73
C ARG A 96 7.75 -4.46 7.57
N ALA A 97 8.53 -5.12 6.73
CA ALA A 97 9.17 -4.45 5.61
C ALA A 97 8.14 -3.75 4.68
N HIS A 98 8.38 -2.48 4.37
CA HIS A 98 7.55 -1.61 3.52
C HIS A 98 8.40 -0.52 2.84
N SER A 99 7.92 0.09 1.75
CA SER A 99 8.66 1.11 1.00
C SER A 99 8.79 2.44 1.75
N LEU A 100 9.89 3.15 1.51
CA LEU A 100 10.41 4.27 2.31
C LEU A 100 9.93 5.67 1.86
N GLU A 101 9.06 5.77 0.87
CA GLU A 101 8.70 7.03 0.22
C GLU A 101 7.23 7.38 0.52
N HIS A 102 6.98 8.04 1.65
CA HIS A 102 5.68 8.64 1.95
C HIS A 102 5.85 10.14 2.17
N ASN A 103 5.23 10.95 1.31
CA ASN A 103 5.17 12.41 1.46
C ASN A 103 4.10 12.76 2.51
N LEU A 104 4.51 13.26 3.68
CA LEU A 104 3.65 13.55 4.85
C LEU A 104 2.55 14.63 4.63
N GLN A 105 2.32 15.10 3.41
CA GLN A 105 1.39 16.19 3.09
C GLN A 105 -0.01 15.73 2.66
N TYR A 106 -0.21 14.45 2.38
CA TYR A 106 -1.49 13.92 1.92
C TYR A 106 -2.18 13.07 3.00
N GLU A 107 -3.51 12.97 2.93
CA GLU A 107 -4.29 12.01 3.72
C GLU A 107 -4.21 10.63 3.06
N TYR A 108 -3.61 9.66 3.74
CA TYR A 108 -3.40 8.31 3.21
C TYR A 108 -4.50 7.35 3.64
N LEU A 109 -4.91 6.48 2.73
CA LEU A 109 -5.73 5.31 3.01
C LEU A 109 -4.79 4.14 3.38
N GLU A 110 -4.32 4.15 4.64
CA GLU A 110 -3.24 3.29 5.11
C GLU A 110 -3.64 1.82 5.27
N THR A 111 -4.85 1.57 5.79
CA THR A 111 -5.34 0.23 6.09
C THR A 111 -6.31 -0.29 5.03
N GLU A 112 -6.54 -1.61 5.05
CA GLU A 112 -7.59 -2.22 4.24
C GLU A 112 -8.96 -1.66 4.64
N ASP A 113 -9.19 -1.43 5.93
CA ASP A 113 -10.44 -0.88 6.46
C ASP A 113 -10.65 0.57 6.01
N ASP A 114 -9.61 1.41 6.00
CA ASP A 114 -9.71 2.79 5.49
C ASP A 114 -10.12 2.81 4.01
N LYS A 115 -9.49 1.93 3.20
CA LYS A 115 -9.83 1.80 1.77
C LYS A 115 -11.27 1.29 1.59
N LEU A 116 -11.69 0.29 2.37
CA LEU A 116 -13.06 -0.22 2.32
C LEU A 116 -14.08 0.82 2.74
N ASN A 117 -13.83 1.59 3.80
CA ASN A 117 -14.71 2.67 4.23
C ASN A 117 -14.81 3.75 3.16
N HIS A 118 -13.70 4.17 2.57
CA HIS A 118 -13.71 5.16 1.49
C HIS A 118 -14.50 4.68 0.27
N PHE A 119 -14.18 3.52 -0.29
CA PHE A 119 -14.83 3.06 -1.52
C PHE A 119 -16.25 2.54 -1.31
N CYS A 120 -16.50 1.73 -0.28
CA CYS A 120 -17.83 1.13 -0.09
C CYS A 120 -18.79 2.06 0.65
N GLN A 121 -18.35 2.80 1.67
CA GLN A 121 -19.28 3.60 2.48
C GLN A 121 -19.43 5.03 1.94
N GLN A 122 -18.32 5.66 1.53
CA GLN A 122 -18.37 7.06 1.06
C GLN A 122 -18.71 7.17 -0.43
N LEU A 123 -18.18 6.26 -1.26
CA LEU A 123 -18.41 6.25 -2.71
C LEU A 123 -19.47 5.23 -3.17
N ASP A 124 -20.05 4.45 -2.25
CA ASP A 124 -21.10 3.46 -2.53
C ASP A 124 -20.70 2.43 -3.62
N ILE A 125 -19.42 2.04 -3.64
CA ILE A 125 -18.89 1.06 -4.60
C ILE A 125 -19.08 -0.35 -4.04
N PRO A 126 -19.74 -1.27 -4.77
CA PRO A 126 -19.90 -2.65 -4.36
C PRO A 126 -18.56 -3.35 -4.13
N LYS A 127 -18.49 -4.14 -3.05
CA LYS A 127 -17.25 -4.80 -2.61
C LYS A 127 -16.69 -5.79 -3.64
N GLU A 128 -17.53 -6.27 -4.55
CA GLU A 128 -17.17 -7.19 -5.64
C GLU A 128 -16.31 -6.53 -6.72
N LEU A 129 -16.41 -5.19 -6.86
CA LEU A 129 -15.65 -4.43 -7.85
C LEU A 129 -14.23 -4.09 -7.35
N LEU A 130 -13.97 -4.29 -6.06
CA LEU A 130 -12.68 -4.00 -5.45
C LEU A 130 -11.63 -5.07 -5.78
N PRO A 131 -10.35 -4.68 -5.93
CA PRO A 131 -9.26 -5.62 -6.18
C PRO A 131 -9.09 -6.55 -4.98
N LYS A 132 -9.27 -7.86 -5.19
CA LYS A 132 -9.22 -8.86 -4.12
C LYS A 132 -8.42 -10.11 -4.48
N LYS A 133 -7.88 -10.77 -3.45
CA LYS A 133 -7.22 -12.07 -3.57
C LYS A 133 -7.76 -13.05 -2.53
N ARG A 134 -8.05 -14.27 -3.00
CA ARG A 134 -8.48 -15.39 -2.15
C ARG A 134 -7.26 -16.15 -1.63
N TYR A 135 -7.23 -16.37 -0.33
CA TYR A 135 -6.22 -17.19 0.33
C TYR A 135 -6.88 -18.40 0.96
N SER A 136 -6.37 -19.59 0.64
CA SER A 136 -6.73 -20.82 1.33
C SER A 136 -5.96 -20.89 2.65
N GLY A 137 -6.69 -20.99 3.77
CA GLY A 137 -6.09 -21.15 5.08
C GLY A 137 -5.43 -22.53 5.26
N ALA A 138 -4.54 -22.63 6.25
CA ALA A 138 -3.93 -23.91 6.66
C ALA A 138 -4.97 -24.90 7.24
N VAL A 139 -6.12 -24.39 7.68
CA VAL A 139 -7.29 -25.19 8.06
C VAL A 139 -8.14 -25.40 6.81
N HIS A 140 -8.32 -26.67 6.43
CA HIS A 140 -9.16 -27.08 5.30
C HIS A 140 -10.54 -26.39 5.38
N ASN A 141 -11.05 -25.88 4.26
CA ASN A 141 -12.33 -25.16 4.11
C ASN A 141 -12.47 -23.73 4.68
N ARG A 142 -11.41 -23.06 5.15
CA ARG A 142 -11.47 -21.60 5.39
C ARG A 142 -10.72 -20.82 4.32
N THR A 143 -11.46 -20.23 3.39
CA THR A 143 -10.93 -19.22 2.45
C THR A 143 -11.14 -17.83 3.02
N THR A 144 -10.07 -17.01 3.07
CA THR A 144 -10.17 -15.59 3.43
C THR A 144 -9.95 -14.73 2.19
N GLU A 145 -10.89 -13.81 1.92
CA GLU A 145 -10.71 -12.74 0.92
C GLU A 145 -9.99 -11.56 1.58
N ARG A 146 -9.01 -10.99 0.87
CA ARG A 146 -8.35 -9.73 1.26
C ARG A 146 -8.36 -8.77 0.09
N TYR A 147 -8.56 -7.49 0.40
CA TYR A 147 -8.64 -6.42 -0.56
C TYR A 147 -7.33 -5.63 -0.63
N PHE A 148 -7.02 -5.04 -1.79
CA PHE A 148 -5.84 -4.18 -2.00
C PHE A 148 -4.50 -4.80 -1.53
N VAL A 149 -4.26 -6.06 -1.93
CA VAL A 149 -3.16 -6.88 -1.42
C VAL A 149 -1.76 -6.47 -1.88
N ASP A 150 -1.65 -5.64 -2.92
CA ASP A 150 -0.37 -5.11 -3.43
C ASP A 150 0.31 -4.16 -2.44
N LYS A 151 -0.49 -3.51 -1.58
CA LYS A 151 -0.06 -2.54 -0.56
C LYS A 151 0.59 -1.30 -1.14
N PHE A 152 0.28 -0.93 -2.38
CA PHE A 152 0.71 0.35 -2.88
C PHE A 152 0.03 1.47 -2.08
N PRO A 153 0.76 2.56 -1.76
CA PRO A 153 0.19 3.74 -1.14
C PRO A 153 -1.01 4.25 -1.93
N MET A 154 -2.03 4.68 -1.22
CA MET A 154 -3.18 5.35 -1.80
C MET A 154 -3.49 6.55 -0.92
N PHE A 155 -3.73 7.69 -1.54
CA PHE A 155 -3.95 8.93 -0.82
C PHE A 155 -5.00 9.79 -1.49
N LEU A 156 -5.57 10.70 -0.72
CA LEU A 156 -6.60 11.61 -1.17
C LEU A 156 -5.95 12.90 -1.66
N PHE A 157 -6.15 13.19 -2.94
CA PHE A 157 -5.72 14.46 -3.52
C PHE A 157 -6.80 15.52 -3.28
N PRO A 158 -6.49 16.66 -2.66
CA PRO A 158 -7.46 17.74 -2.48
C PRO A 158 -7.89 18.28 -3.84
N GLY A 159 -9.15 18.05 -4.21
CA GLY A 159 -9.73 18.69 -5.39
C GLY A 159 -9.96 20.16 -5.07
N ALA A 160 -9.48 21.07 -5.93
CA ALA A 160 -9.62 22.52 -5.70
C ALA A 160 -11.10 22.98 -5.50
N PHE A 161 -12.08 22.19 -5.97
CA PHE A 161 -13.52 22.50 -5.90
C PHE A 161 -14.42 21.26 -5.76
N SER A 162 -13.88 20.09 -5.41
CA SER A 162 -14.62 18.81 -5.37
C SER A 162 -14.19 17.93 -4.19
N SER A 163 -14.98 16.91 -3.89
CA SER A 163 -14.61 15.85 -2.95
C SER A 163 -13.20 15.32 -3.24
N PRO A 164 -12.40 14.99 -2.21
CA PRO A 164 -11.05 14.47 -2.40
C PRO A 164 -11.04 13.25 -3.32
N VAL A 165 -10.07 13.21 -4.24
CA VAL A 165 -9.96 12.16 -5.26
C VAL A 165 -8.94 11.12 -4.82
N ALA A 166 -9.36 9.86 -4.75
CA ALA A 166 -8.45 8.75 -4.49
C ALA A 166 -7.38 8.64 -5.58
N THR A 167 -6.12 8.75 -5.17
CA THR A 167 -4.93 8.65 -6.01
C THR A 167 -4.27 7.31 -5.77
N PHE A 168 -4.22 6.51 -6.83
CA PHE A 168 -3.57 5.21 -6.84
C PHE A 168 -2.09 5.39 -7.14
N THR A 169 -1.24 4.56 -6.55
CA THR A 169 0.18 4.52 -6.90
C THR A 169 0.56 3.15 -7.42
N PHE A 170 1.56 3.12 -8.30
CA PHE A 170 2.23 1.89 -8.69
C PHE A 170 3.74 2.13 -8.61
N VAL A 171 4.43 1.30 -7.83
CA VAL A 171 5.89 1.38 -7.69
C VAL A 171 6.52 0.32 -8.59
N ASP A 172 7.14 0.78 -9.67
CA ASP A 172 7.92 -0.05 -10.60
C ASP A 172 9.34 -0.24 -10.07
N PRO A 173 9.81 -1.49 -9.92
CA PRO A 173 11.18 -1.76 -9.50
C PRO A 173 12.25 -1.37 -10.53
N GLY A 174 11.87 -0.93 -11.73
CA GLY A 174 12.80 -0.49 -12.78
C GLY A 174 13.45 -1.62 -13.56
N LEU A 175 12.90 -2.83 -13.47
CA LEU A 175 13.42 -4.04 -14.12
C LEU A 175 13.20 -4.05 -15.63
N GLY A 176 12.48 -3.06 -16.17
CA GLY A 176 12.19 -2.94 -17.61
C GLY A 176 11.08 -3.87 -18.10
N ILE A 177 10.32 -4.48 -17.18
CA ILE A 177 9.22 -5.41 -17.48
C ILE A 177 7.92 -4.84 -16.91
N LEU A 178 6.88 -4.74 -17.75
CA LEU A 178 5.57 -4.15 -17.38
C LEU A 178 4.52 -5.18 -16.94
N ASP A 179 4.86 -6.46 -16.81
CA ASP A 179 3.88 -7.51 -16.53
C ASP A 179 3.23 -7.37 -15.15
N SER A 180 4.00 -6.94 -14.15
CA SER A 180 3.47 -6.59 -12.82
C SER A 180 2.49 -5.42 -12.90
N PHE A 181 2.79 -4.42 -13.72
CA PHE A 181 1.93 -3.26 -13.95
C PHE A 181 0.63 -3.67 -14.65
N LYS A 182 0.71 -4.45 -15.73
CA LYS A 182 -0.47 -5.00 -16.41
C LYS A 182 -1.34 -5.83 -15.48
N THR A 183 -0.72 -6.67 -14.64
CA THR A 183 -1.44 -7.48 -13.64
C THR A 183 -2.16 -6.60 -12.62
N HIS A 184 -1.51 -5.52 -12.17
CA HIS A 184 -2.12 -4.54 -11.29
C HIS A 184 -3.33 -3.85 -11.96
N LEU A 185 -3.17 -3.37 -13.19
CA LEU A 185 -4.28 -2.74 -13.94
C LEU A 185 -5.47 -3.68 -14.14
N LEU A 186 -5.20 -4.96 -14.44
CA LEU A 186 -6.26 -5.98 -14.56
C LEU A 186 -7.00 -6.19 -13.24
N ALA A 187 -6.27 -6.23 -12.12
CA ALA A 187 -6.89 -6.41 -10.80
C ALA A 187 -7.77 -5.21 -10.39
N TYR A 188 -7.41 -3.99 -10.81
CA TYR A 188 -8.12 -2.76 -10.47
C TYR A 188 -9.15 -2.32 -11.52
N GLY A 189 -9.22 -2.99 -12.68
CA GLY A 189 -10.04 -2.57 -13.81
C GLY A 189 -11.51 -2.30 -13.45
N SER A 190 -12.13 -3.20 -12.67
CA SER A 190 -13.52 -3.04 -12.23
C SER A 190 -13.74 -1.87 -11.27
N LEU A 191 -12.77 -1.59 -10.40
CA LEU A 191 -12.81 -0.41 -9.53
C LEU A 191 -12.62 0.86 -10.35
N PHE A 192 -11.67 0.88 -11.29
CA PHE A 192 -11.45 2.03 -12.16
C PHE A 192 -12.70 2.35 -12.98
N GLU A 193 -13.34 1.34 -13.58
CA GLU A 193 -14.61 1.49 -14.31
C GLU A 193 -15.72 2.12 -13.45
N ALA A 194 -15.75 1.86 -12.14
CA ALA A 194 -16.77 2.41 -11.24
C ALA A 194 -16.52 3.87 -10.80
N LEU A 195 -15.32 4.42 -11.02
CA LEU A 195 -14.92 5.74 -10.55
C LEU A 195 -15.11 6.82 -11.62
N SER A 196 -15.67 7.97 -11.23
CA SER A 196 -15.84 9.15 -12.08
C SER A 196 -14.52 9.88 -12.36
N GLU A 197 -13.55 9.78 -11.44
CA GLU A 197 -12.18 10.25 -11.64
C GLU A 197 -11.20 9.17 -11.20
N VAL A 198 -10.23 8.85 -12.06
CA VAL A 198 -9.15 7.90 -11.77
C VAL A 198 -7.82 8.61 -11.93
N ARG A 199 -7.05 8.69 -10.85
CA ARG A 199 -5.70 9.25 -10.86
C ARG A 199 -4.70 8.18 -10.47
N LEU A 200 -3.70 7.95 -11.32
CA LEU A 200 -2.62 7.01 -11.05
C LEU A 200 -1.26 7.72 -11.14
N VAL A 201 -0.44 7.56 -10.10
CA VAL A 201 0.97 7.97 -10.09
C VAL A 201 1.85 6.73 -10.29
N TYR A 202 2.58 6.71 -11.39
CA TYR A 202 3.56 5.67 -11.71
C TYR A 202 4.95 6.10 -11.23
N ILE A 203 5.47 5.39 -10.25
CA ILE A 203 6.73 5.71 -9.58
C ILE A 203 7.78 4.72 -10.10
N SER A 204 8.88 5.20 -10.68
CA SER A 204 9.95 4.32 -11.16
C SER A 204 11.33 4.96 -11.00
N PRO A 205 12.37 4.14 -10.78
CA PRO A 205 13.75 4.57 -10.83
C PRO A 205 14.26 4.97 -12.22
N ARG A 206 13.50 4.63 -13.27
CA ARG A 206 13.91 4.81 -14.66
C ARG A 206 12.75 5.38 -15.48
N PRO A 207 12.98 6.44 -16.27
CA PRO A 207 11.92 7.04 -17.08
C PRO A 207 11.56 6.20 -18.32
N THR A 208 12.36 5.17 -18.63
CA THR A 208 12.27 4.38 -19.88
C THR A 208 10.90 3.74 -20.13
N GLN A 209 10.13 3.48 -19.07
CA GLN A 209 8.82 2.83 -19.17
C GLN A 209 7.63 3.78 -19.01
N PHE A 210 7.85 5.08 -18.74
CA PHE A 210 6.76 6.03 -18.43
C PHE A 210 5.73 6.14 -19.55
N GLU A 211 6.18 6.31 -20.80
CA GLU A 211 5.26 6.44 -21.93
C GLU A 211 4.49 5.15 -22.23
N ILE A 212 5.14 3.99 -22.08
CA ILE A 212 4.50 2.69 -22.33
C ILE A 212 3.49 2.40 -21.20
N ALA A 213 3.85 2.70 -19.95
CA ALA A 213 2.96 2.60 -18.81
C ALA A 213 1.75 3.53 -18.97
N ARG A 214 1.97 4.80 -19.35
CA ARG A 214 0.90 5.77 -19.62
C ARG A 214 -0.09 5.25 -20.66
N LYS A 215 0.41 4.79 -21.83
CA LYS A 215 -0.44 4.23 -22.89
C LYS A 215 -1.22 3.01 -22.42
N THR A 216 -0.58 2.11 -21.69
CA THR A 216 -1.20 0.89 -21.15
C THR A 216 -2.31 1.23 -20.13
N PHE A 217 -2.06 2.19 -19.26
CA PHE A 217 -3.04 2.69 -18.30
C PHE A 217 -4.23 3.32 -19.00
N LEU A 218 -4.02 4.27 -19.91
CA LEU A 218 -5.10 4.94 -20.63
C LEU A 218 -5.97 3.95 -21.43
N ALA A 219 -5.36 2.93 -22.05
CA ALA A 219 -6.11 1.88 -22.76
C ALA A 219 -6.96 0.98 -21.83
N THR A 220 -6.57 0.87 -20.55
CA THR A 220 -7.27 0.03 -19.57
C THR A 220 -8.30 0.84 -18.78
N ALA A 221 -7.88 1.95 -18.20
CA ALA A 221 -8.71 2.83 -17.39
C ALA A 221 -9.64 3.71 -18.24
N GLY A 222 -9.32 4.01 -19.49
CA GLY A 222 -10.17 4.83 -20.38
C GLY A 222 -11.41 4.11 -20.92
N ARG A 223 -11.62 2.82 -20.62
CA ARG A 223 -12.83 2.09 -21.03
C ARG A 223 -14.05 2.64 -20.32
N PRO A 224 -15.19 2.89 -21.00
CA PRO A 224 -16.39 3.39 -20.34
C PRO A 224 -16.87 2.41 -19.24
N PRO A 225 -17.58 2.91 -18.20
CA PRO A 225 -18.15 2.06 -17.16
C PRO A 225 -19.00 0.94 -17.78
N LYS A 226 -18.95 -0.26 -17.20
CA LYS A 226 -19.74 -1.43 -17.66
C LYS A 226 -21.25 -1.22 -17.62
N LYS A 227 -21.73 -0.29 -16.78
CA LYS A 227 -23.13 0.12 -16.73
C LYS A 227 -23.23 1.53 -17.27
N ASP A 228 -24.04 1.70 -18.31
CA ASP A 228 -24.39 3.02 -18.81
C ASP A 228 -25.14 3.78 -17.71
N PRO A 229 -24.69 4.97 -17.28
CA PRO A 229 -25.45 5.79 -16.33
C PRO A 229 -26.90 6.03 -16.78
N GLY A 230 -27.17 6.00 -18.10
CA GLY A 230 -28.51 6.02 -18.67
C GLY A 230 -29.36 4.80 -18.28
N ASP A 231 -28.77 3.60 -18.19
CA ASP A 231 -29.50 2.38 -17.82
C ASP A 231 -29.92 2.36 -16.34
N ASP A 232 -29.08 2.87 -15.43
CA ASP A 232 -29.43 2.98 -14.01
C ASP A 232 -30.56 3.99 -13.78
N ILE A 233 -30.54 5.12 -14.50
CA ILE A 233 -31.63 6.12 -14.46
C ILE A 233 -32.92 5.57 -15.08
N LEU A 234 -32.83 4.83 -16.18
CA LEU A 234 -34.00 4.16 -16.76
C LEU A 234 -34.57 3.09 -15.83
N ARG A 235 -33.72 2.34 -15.11
CA ARG A 235 -34.19 1.42 -14.07
C ARG A 235 -34.94 2.17 -12.98
N TYR A 236 -34.37 3.26 -12.47
CA TYR A 236 -35.03 4.11 -11.49
C TYR A 236 -36.38 4.65 -11.99
N PHE A 237 -36.47 5.15 -13.22
CA PHE A 237 -37.73 5.62 -13.82
C PHE A 237 -38.79 4.52 -13.93
N ARG A 238 -38.39 3.30 -14.33
CA ARG A 238 -39.31 2.15 -14.41
C ARG A 238 -39.86 1.78 -13.03
N LEU A 239 -39.00 1.77 -12.01
CA LEU A 239 -39.40 1.48 -10.63
C LEU A 239 -40.27 2.59 -10.03
N GLN A 240 -39.91 3.85 -10.28
CA GLN A 240 -40.70 5.02 -9.87
C GLN A 240 -42.08 5.00 -10.53
N LYS A 241 -42.19 4.65 -11.81
CA LYS A 241 -43.47 4.49 -12.51
C LYS A 241 -44.33 3.38 -11.90
N LEU A 242 -43.74 2.24 -11.55
CA LEU A 242 -44.46 1.17 -10.86
C LEU A 242 -44.94 1.58 -9.47
N TRP A 243 -44.15 2.38 -8.76
CA TRP A 243 -44.49 2.94 -7.46
C TRP A 243 -45.64 3.95 -7.55
N ASP A 244 -45.55 4.90 -8.50
CA ASP A 244 -46.58 5.92 -8.77
C ASP A 244 -47.91 5.29 -9.21
N ASP A 245 -47.84 4.25 -10.05
CA ASP A 245 -49.00 3.47 -10.51
C ASP A 245 -49.58 2.55 -9.41
N ARG A 246 -49.00 2.56 -8.20
CA ARG A 246 -49.37 1.70 -7.06
C ARG A 246 -49.30 0.20 -7.37
N LYS A 247 -48.43 -0.20 -8.29
CA LYS A 247 -48.23 -1.61 -8.70
C LYS A 247 -47.21 -2.32 -7.80
N TYR A 248 -47.38 -2.20 -6.47
CA TYR A 248 -46.43 -2.68 -5.49
C TYR A 248 -46.15 -4.19 -5.58
N GLY A 249 -47.15 -5.00 -6.00
CA GLY A 249 -46.97 -6.44 -6.19
C GLY A 249 -46.01 -6.85 -7.32
N LYS A 250 -45.52 -5.90 -8.13
CA LYS A 250 -44.49 -6.12 -9.15
C LYS A 250 -43.08 -5.74 -8.69
N LEU A 251 -42.94 -5.17 -7.49
CA LEU A 251 -41.66 -4.75 -6.93
C LEU A 251 -41.12 -5.85 -6.02
N THR A 252 -39.85 -6.21 -6.21
CA THR A 252 -39.14 -7.09 -5.27
C THR A 252 -38.60 -6.27 -4.08
N THR A 253 -38.16 -6.95 -3.02
CA THR A 253 -37.50 -6.29 -1.88
C THR A 253 -36.27 -5.48 -2.33
N ASP A 254 -35.46 -6.05 -3.23
CA ASP A 254 -34.27 -5.40 -3.80
C ASP A 254 -34.65 -4.16 -4.62
N ASP A 255 -35.79 -4.17 -5.32
CA ASP A 255 -36.27 -3.01 -6.07
C ASP A 255 -36.71 -1.86 -5.16
N ILE A 256 -37.32 -2.19 -4.01
CA ILE A 256 -37.72 -1.19 -3.00
C ILE A 256 -36.48 -0.57 -2.36
N GLU A 257 -35.47 -1.36 -2.00
CA GLU A 257 -34.21 -0.87 -1.46
C GLU A 257 -33.48 0.03 -2.47
N PHE A 258 -33.39 -0.43 -3.73
CA PHE A 258 -32.82 0.37 -4.81
C PHE A 258 -33.57 1.69 -5.01
N LEU A 259 -34.92 1.68 -4.97
CA LEU A 259 -35.75 2.88 -5.11
C LEU A 259 -35.48 3.87 -3.97
N HIS A 260 -35.42 3.42 -2.73
CA HIS A 260 -35.12 4.26 -1.57
C HIS A 260 -33.72 4.92 -1.64
N LEU A 261 -32.71 4.16 -2.07
CA LEU A 261 -31.36 4.68 -2.26
C LEU A 261 -31.31 5.67 -3.43
N SER A 262 -31.98 5.33 -4.52
CA SER A 262 -32.04 6.13 -5.75
C SER A 262 -32.82 7.43 -5.56
N ASP A 263 -33.88 7.44 -4.77
CA ASP A 263 -34.64 8.65 -4.41
C ASP A 263 -33.72 9.69 -3.76
N LYS A 264 -32.89 9.27 -2.79
CA LYS A 264 -31.92 10.17 -2.16
C LYS A 264 -30.90 10.72 -3.18
N ARG A 265 -30.48 9.88 -4.13
CA ARG A 265 -29.46 10.20 -5.14
C ARG A 265 -29.99 11.11 -6.26
N TYR A 266 -31.20 10.86 -6.74
CA TYR A 266 -31.75 11.46 -7.95
C TYR A 266 -32.83 12.52 -7.71
N ALA A 267 -33.34 12.68 -6.48
CA ALA A 267 -34.39 13.67 -6.18
C ALA A 267 -34.08 15.11 -6.64
N ARG A 268 -32.79 15.49 -6.71
CA ARG A 268 -32.33 16.81 -7.20
C ARG A 268 -31.53 16.74 -8.50
N HIS A 269 -31.42 15.57 -9.10
CA HIS A 269 -30.64 15.39 -10.31
C HIS A 269 -31.40 15.95 -11.53
N ARG A 270 -30.68 16.56 -12.48
CA ARG A 270 -31.29 17.19 -13.67
C ARG A 270 -32.10 16.20 -14.50
N CYS A 271 -31.76 14.91 -14.44
CA CYS A 271 -32.49 13.83 -15.09
C CYS A 271 -33.96 13.74 -14.66
N GLN A 272 -34.31 14.11 -13.42
CA GLN A 272 -35.69 14.00 -12.91
C GLN A 272 -36.68 14.80 -13.77
N ARG A 273 -36.21 15.83 -14.49
CA ARG A 273 -37.00 16.61 -15.45
C ARG A 273 -37.47 15.81 -16.66
N LEU A 274 -36.75 14.73 -17.00
CA LEU A 274 -37.08 13.84 -18.12
C LEU A 274 -38.16 12.82 -17.73
N TYR A 275 -38.37 12.56 -16.44
CA TYR A 275 -39.27 11.51 -15.97
C TYR A 275 -40.72 11.68 -16.45
N PRO A 276 -41.37 12.86 -16.36
CA PRO A 276 -42.75 13.01 -16.84
C PRO A 276 -42.87 12.71 -18.34
N SER A 277 -41.97 13.27 -19.16
CA SER A 277 -41.98 13.09 -20.62
C SER A 277 -41.66 11.65 -21.04
N TRP A 278 -40.75 10.97 -20.32
CA TRP A 278 -40.47 9.56 -20.52
C TRP A 278 -41.65 8.67 -20.09
N ARG A 279 -42.25 8.95 -18.92
CA ARG A 279 -43.37 8.18 -18.37
C ARG A 279 -44.58 8.19 -19.30
N ASP A 280 -44.84 9.35 -19.90
CA ASP A 280 -45.95 9.61 -20.82
C ASP A 280 -45.63 9.17 -22.27
N GLY A 281 -44.43 8.62 -22.51
CA GLY A 281 -44.02 8.05 -23.80
C GLY A 281 -43.63 9.09 -24.87
N ILE A 282 -43.46 10.35 -24.48
CA ILE A 282 -43.04 11.45 -25.37
C ILE A 282 -41.56 11.30 -25.73
N VAL A 283 -40.77 10.79 -24.79
CA VAL A 283 -39.32 10.61 -24.89
C VAL A 283 -38.96 9.14 -24.80
N SER A 284 -38.12 8.66 -25.72
CA SER A 284 -37.67 7.26 -25.76
C SER A 284 -36.56 6.96 -24.77
N ASP A 285 -36.36 5.67 -24.46
CA ASP A 285 -35.24 5.19 -23.64
C ASP A 285 -33.88 5.67 -24.22
N ASP A 286 -33.71 5.64 -25.54
CA ASP A 286 -32.47 6.05 -26.20
C ASP A 286 -32.18 7.55 -26.06
N TYR A 287 -33.22 8.39 -26.10
CA TYR A 287 -33.06 9.81 -25.83
C TYR A 287 -32.64 10.07 -24.39
N VAL A 288 -33.26 9.37 -23.42
CA VAL A 288 -32.85 9.47 -22.02
C VAL A 288 -31.38 9.07 -21.87
N ARG A 289 -30.94 7.95 -22.47
CA ARG A 289 -29.52 7.55 -22.43
C ARG A 289 -28.59 8.63 -22.96
N SER A 290 -28.88 9.18 -24.15
CA SER A 290 -28.06 10.24 -24.75
C SER A 290 -27.96 11.47 -23.85
N GLU A 291 -29.10 11.97 -23.36
CA GLU A 291 -29.15 13.16 -22.52
C GLU A 291 -28.42 12.92 -21.18
N ILE A 292 -28.50 11.71 -20.61
CA ILE A 292 -27.75 11.35 -19.41
C ILE A 292 -26.25 11.24 -19.68
N GLN A 293 -25.83 10.70 -20.82
CA GLN A 293 -24.42 10.65 -21.18
C GLN A 293 -23.85 12.06 -21.35
N ASP A 294 -24.61 12.98 -21.96
CA ASP A 294 -24.21 14.39 -22.13
C ASP A 294 -24.18 15.16 -20.80
N LEU A 295 -25.07 14.82 -19.87
CA LEU A 295 -25.13 15.41 -18.52
C LEU A 295 -24.14 14.78 -17.53
N SER A 296 -23.65 13.56 -17.82
CA SER A 296 -22.72 12.86 -16.96
C SER A 296 -21.36 13.54 -17.04
N PRO A 297 -20.72 13.85 -15.89
CA PRO A 297 -19.38 14.43 -15.92
C PRO A 297 -18.45 13.50 -16.67
N GLN A 298 -17.76 14.03 -17.69
CA GLN A 298 -16.80 13.27 -18.47
C GLN A 298 -15.81 12.62 -17.53
N ARG A 299 -15.73 11.29 -17.60
CA ARG A 299 -14.85 10.51 -16.72
C ARG A 299 -13.41 10.99 -16.90
N LYS A 300 -12.82 11.45 -15.80
CA LYS A 300 -11.50 12.07 -15.83
C LYS A 300 -10.45 11.03 -15.47
N VAL A 301 -9.54 10.75 -16.40
CA VAL A 301 -8.45 9.78 -16.21
C VAL A 301 -7.12 10.52 -16.27
N ILE A 302 -6.36 10.48 -15.17
CA ILE A 302 -5.10 11.20 -14.99
C ILE A 302 -3.98 10.19 -14.74
N PHE A 303 -2.90 10.35 -15.49
CA PHE A 303 -1.67 9.59 -15.29
C PHE A 303 -0.54 10.56 -15.04
N GLU A 304 0.16 10.37 -13.94
CA GLU A 304 1.36 11.10 -13.57
C GLU A 304 2.51 10.10 -13.42
N SER A 305 3.73 10.55 -13.70
CA SER A 305 4.94 9.74 -13.54
C SER A 305 5.91 10.47 -12.62
N GLU A 306 6.43 9.76 -11.63
CA GLU A 306 7.41 10.29 -10.70
C GLU A 306 8.72 9.51 -10.85
N LEU A 307 9.79 10.23 -11.18
CA LEU A 307 11.13 9.68 -11.20
C LEU A 307 11.67 9.74 -9.78
N VAL A 308 11.92 8.57 -9.21
CA VAL A 308 12.54 8.44 -7.89
C VAL A 308 13.96 7.95 -8.02
N ASP A 309 14.81 8.27 -7.05
CA ASP A 309 16.21 7.88 -7.12
C ASP A 309 16.31 6.36 -6.85
N GLY A 310 16.65 5.63 -7.90
CA GLY A 310 16.45 4.19 -7.97
C GLY A 310 17.49 3.32 -7.31
N GLN A 311 17.36 3.02 -6.02
CA GLN A 311 18.05 1.85 -5.48
C GLN A 311 17.32 0.56 -5.84
N ILE A 312 17.85 -0.10 -6.87
CA ILE A 312 17.50 -1.42 -7.42
C ILE A 312 17.41 -2.56 -6.35
N GLY A 313 17.88 -2.33 -5.11
CA GLY A 313 18.00 -3.36 -4.06
C GLY A 313 16.82 -3.54 -3.09
N LEU A 314 15.69 -2.85 -3.26
CA LEU A 314 14.57 -2.93 -2.32
C LEU A 314 13.62 -4.12 -2.55
N PHE A 315 13.66 -4.77 -3.72
CA PHE A 315 12.61 -5.71 -4.14
C PHE A 315 13.06 -7.11 -4.59
N GLU A 316 14.31 -7.52 -4.37
CA GLU A 316 14.63 -8.94 -4.54
C GLU A 316 13.97 -9.79 -3.46
N ALA A 317 12.95 -10.55 -3.86
CA ALA A 317 12.62 -11.80 -3.20
C ALA A 317 13.86 -12.69 -3.30
N THR A 318 14.45 -13.04 -2.16
CA THR A 318 15.53 -14.02 -2.09
C THR A 318 15.09 -15.26 -2.88
N PRO A 319 15.79 -15.66 -3.96
CA PRO A 319 15.53 -16.97 -4.52
C PRO A 319 15.85 -17.97 -3.41
N LYS A 320 14.88 -18.82 -3.06
CA LYS A 320 15.14 -19.98 -2.21
C LYS A 320 16.16 -20.84 -2.94
N ARG A 321 17.45 -20.66 -2.63
CA ARG A 321 18.50 -21.58 -3.04
C ARG A 321 18.19 -22.91 -2.34
N LYS A 322 17.62 -23.85 -3.07
CA LYS A 322 17.68 -25.26 -2.68
C LYS A 322 19.16 -25.63 -2.56
N PRO A 323 19.61 -26.27 -1.48
CA PRO A 323 20.95 -26.81 -1.45
C PRO A 323 20.99 -28.00 -2.42
N THR A 324 21.68 -27.84 -3.54
CA THR A 324 22.11 -28.99 -4.37
C THR A 324 23.44 -29.52 -3.80
N PRO A 325 23.60 -30.85 -3.72
CA PRO A 325 24.71 -31.48 -3.01
C PRO A 325 26.02 -31.37 -3.79
N SER A 326 27.10 -31.55 -3.04
CA SER A 326 28.50 -31.43 -3.41
C SER A 326 28.87 -31.99 -4.78
N THR A 327 29.70 -31.23 -5.50
CA THR A 327 30.77 -31.81 -6.33
C THR A 327 32.07 -31.17 -5.90
N ALA A 328 32.96 -32.03 -5.38
CA ALA A 328 34.33 -31.73 -5.07
C ALA A 328 35.03 -31.15 -6.30
N VAL A 329 35.67 -29.99 -6.14
CA VAL A 329 36.80 -29.59 -6.97
C VAL A 329 37.88 -29.10 -6.03
N GLU A 330 38.90 -29.94 -5.95
CA GLU A 330 40.20 -29.72 -5.36
C GLU A 330 40.86 -28.49 -6.03
N VAL A 331 41.23 -27.48 -5.24
CA VAL A 331 42.14 -26.43 -5.69
C VAL A 331 43.26 -26.30 -4.68
N LYS A 332 44.46 -26.55 -5.19
CA LYS A 332 45.75 -26.59 -4.53
C LYS A 332 46.10 -25.27 -3.84
N ASN A 333 46.83 -25.44 -2.74
CA ASN A 333 47.62 -24.45 -2.03
C ASN A 333 48.46 -23.57 -2.95
N SER A 334 48.38 -22.26 -2.74
CA SER A 334 49.54 -21.35 -2.77
C SER A 334 49.10 -19.94 -2.35
N GLN A 335 49.45 -19.52 -1.13
CA GLN A 335 50.38 -18.43 -0.86
C GLN A 335 50.29 -17.93 0.59
N GLU A 336 51.48 -17.81 1.17
CA GLU A 336 51.81 -17.26 2.48
C GLU A 336 51.60 -15.75 2.57
N GLY A 337 51.48 -15.27 3.82
CA GLY A 337 51.72 -13.88 4.22
C GLY A 337 50.56 -12.95 3.86
N THR A 338 49.81 -12.41 4.82
CA THR A 338 50.24 -11.26 5.61
C THR A 338 49.17 -11.01 6.69
N PHE A 339 49.59 -10.48 7.85
CA PHE A 339 48.84 -10.14 9.06
C PHE A 339 48.82 -11.23 10.14
N GLY A 340 49.88 -11.19 10.95
CA GLY A 340 49.85 -11.70 12.30
C GLY A 340 49.11 -10.77 13.26
N GLY A 341 48.94 -11.29 14.47
CA GLY A 341 48.91 -10.47 15.68
C GLY A 341 47.55 -10.34 16.35
N SER A 342 47.33 -11.23 17.32
CA SER A 342 46.59 -10.98 18.57
C SER A 342 45.06 -10.93 18.48
N PHE A 343 44.41 -12.00 18.92
CA PHE A 343 43.70 -12.00 20.21
C PHE A 343 43.38 -13.46 20.56
N GLY A 344 44.14 -13.99 21.52
CA GLY A 344 43.86 -15.26 22.16
C GLY A 344 42.70 -15.16 23.14
N SER A 345 41.81 -16.15 23.06
CA SER A 345 41.26 -16.93 24.18
C SER A 345 41.11 -16.23 25.53
N VAL A 346 39.86 -15.99 25.93
CA VAL A 346 39.40 -16.20 27.31
C VAL A 346 38.02 -16.83 27.23
N PHE A 347 37.76 -17.80 28.11
CA PHE A 347 36.52 -18.57 28.34
C PHE A 347 36.43 -19.93 27.64
N ALA A 348 37.06 -20.95 28.25
CA ALA A 348 36.41 -22.21 28.61
C ALA A 348 37.39 -23.09 29.41
N VAL A 349 37.38 -22.95 30.74
CA VAL A 349 37.80 -24.02 31.65
C VAL A 349 36.53 -24.49 32.34
N GLY A 350 36.07 -25.67 31.95
CA GLY A 350 34.87 -26.32 32.46
C GLY A 350 35.03 -27.82 32.27
N VAL A 351 35.73 -28.43 33.23
CA VAL A 351 35.50 -29.76 33.83
C VAL A 351 35.13 -30.89 32.86
N ASP A 352 36.06 -31.83 32.67
CA ASP A 352 35.73 -33.25 32.63
C ASP A 352 36.86 -34.08 33.27
N LYS A 353 36.50 -34.81 34.33
CA LYS A 353 37.29 -35.89 34.94
C LYS A 353 36.89 -37.19 34.23
N PRO A 354 37.83 -38.02 33.74
CA PRO A 354 37.55 -39.41 33.47
C PRO A 354 37.80 -40.27 34.72
N MET A 355 36.87 -41.19 34.97
CA MET A 355 37.06 -42.38 35.77
C MET A 355 38.11 -43.28 35.11
N GLU A 356 39.03 -43.83 35.89
CA GLU A 356 39.61 -45.14 35.59
C GLU A 356 39.75 -45.96 36.88
N LYS A 357 39.15 -47.16 36.78
CA LYS A 357 39.40 -48.43 37.49
C LYS A 357 38.96 -48.60 38.93
#